data_AF-A0A927S5V9-F1
#
_entry.id   AF-A0A927S5V9-F1
#
_cell.length_a   1.000
_cell.length_b   1.000
_cell.length_c   1.000
_cell.angle_alpha   90.00
_cell.angle_beta   90.00
_cell.angle_gamma   90.00
#
_symmetry.space_group_name_H-M   'P 1'
#
loop_
_entity.id
_entity.type
_entity.pdbx_description
1 polymer ?
#
loop_
_entity_poly.entity_id
_entity_poly.type
_entity_poly.pdbx_seq_one_letter_code
_entity_poly.pdbx_strand_id
1 'polypeptide(L)'
;MKIISVMEAFHVETGARRVLFEREGRFEAPNWHPDGYLVYNMEGKLHTYHMDTGVHGVIDTGSADHCNNDHVLSPNGRFVAISHS
;
A
#
# COMPACT_ATOMS: atom_id res chain seq x y z
N MET A 1 11.34 -20.32 4.27
CA MET A 1 11.74 -19.16 5.10
C MET A 1 10.61 -18.16 5.04
N LYS A 2 10.17 -17.64 6.19
CA LYS A 2 9.06 -16.70 6.28
C LYS A 2 9.54 -15.30 5.88
N ILE A 3 8.83 -14.61 4.98
CA ILE A 3 9.12 -13.20 4.66
C ILE A 3 8.24 -12.35 5.56
N ILE A 4 8.88 -11.43 6.28
CA ILE A 4 8.21 -10.41 7.09
C ILE A 4 8.53 -9.05 6.47
N SER A 5 7.50 -8.26 6.21
CA SER A 5 7.64 -6.87 5.79
C SER A 5 7.23 -5.92 6.91
N VAL A 6 7.95 -4.80 7.02
CA VAL A 6 7.67 -3.72 7.98
C VAL A 6 7.35 -2.47 7.18
N MET A 7 6.17 -1.89 7.39
CA MET A 7 5.78 -0.62 6.79
C MET A 7 6.19 0.52 7.73
N GLU A 8 7.04 1.43 7.26
CA GLU A 8 7.54 2.56 8.03
C GLU A 8 7.23 3.89 7.35
N ALA A 9 6.88 4.91 8.14
CA ALA A 9 6.84 6.29 7.70
C ALA A 9 8.12 7.03 8.14
N PHE A 10 8.68 7.82 7.22
CA PHE A 10 9.86 8.65 7.44
C PHE A 10 9.47 10.13 7.35
N HIS A 11 9.75 10.89 8.40
CA HIS A 11 9.58 12.34 8.38
C HIS A 11 10.83 13.00 7.79
N VAL A 12 10.72 13.52 6.57
CA VAL A 12 11.87 13.98 5.77
C VAL A 12 12.71 15.05 6.48
N GLU A 13 12.07 16.02 7.13
CA GLU A 13 12.79 17.15 7.73
C GLU A 13 13.52 16.80 9.04
N THR A 14 12.96 15.90 9.85
CA THR A 14 13.46 15.60 11.19
C THR A 14 14.26 14.31 11.24
N GLY A 15 14.17 13.48 10.20
CA GLY A 15 14.72 12.13 10.18
C GLY A 15 13.98 11.13 11.09
N ALA A 16 12.86 11.54 11.70
CA ALA A 16 12.10 10.67 12.58
C ALA A 16 11.47 9.50 11.79
N ARG A 17 11.54 8.31 12.36
CA ARG A 17 10.98 7.07 11.78
C ARG A 17 9.89 6.54 12.69
N ARG A 18 8.80 6.04 12.10
CA ARG A 18 7.72 5.36 12.82
C ARG A 18 7.34 4.09 12.08
N VAL A 19 7.40 2.95 12.78
CA VAL A 19 6.79 1.70 12.32
C VAL A 19 5.27 1.87 12.37
N LEU A 20 4.60 1.63 11.25
CA LEU A 20 3.14 1.66 11.15
C LEU A 20 2.57 0.29 11.49
N PHE A 21 3.08 -0.76 10.85
CA PHE A 21 2.71 -2.15 11.10
C PHE A 21 3.75 -3.13 10.51
N GLU A 22 3.69 -4.37 10.97
CA GLU A 22 4.49 -5.49 10.49
C GLU A 22 3.55 -6.65 10.12
N ARG A 23 3.83 -7.34 9.01
CA ARG A 23 3.07 -8.54 8.62
C ARG A 23 3.95 -9.51 7.84
N GLU A 24 3.58 -10.79 7.91
CA GLU A 24 4.02 -11.77 6.92
C GLU A 24 3.55 -11.40 5.51
N GLY A 25 4.43 -11.59 4.54
CA GLY A 25 4.19 -11.26 3.14
C GLY A 25 5.15 -10.19 2.64
N ARG A 26 5.08 -9.91 1.34
CA ARG A 26 5.88 -8.87 0.69
C ARG A 26 5.01 -7.65 0.44
N PHE A 27 5.36 -6.52 1.04
CA PHE A 27 4.76 -5.23 0.68
C PHE A 27 5.50 -4.64 -0.51
N GLU A 28 4.76 -4.16 -1.50
CA GLU A 28 5.30 -3.67 -2.76
C GLU A 28 4.67 -2.32 -3.12
N ALA A 29 5.48 -1.42 -3.69
CA ALA A 29 5.11 -0.07 -4.15
C ALA A 29 4.12 0.72 -3.28
N PRO A 30 4.44 1.09 -2.02
CA PRO A 30 3.55 1.95 -1.24
C PRO A 30 3.40 3.34 -1.88
N ASN A 31 2.15 3.76 -2.12
CA ASN A 31 1.76 5.06 -2.66
C ASN A 31 0.82 5.80 -1.68
N TRP A 32 0.89 7.13 -1.66
CA TRP A 32 0.01 7.98 -0.84
C TRP A 32 -1.26 8.36 -1.59
N HIS A 33 -2.42 8.04 -1.03
CA HIS A 33 -3.69 8.57 -1.51
C HIS A 33 -3.94 9.98 -0.96
N PRO A 34 -4.57 10.91 -1.72
CA PRO A 34 -4.88 12.26 -1.26
C PRO A 34 -5.67 12.34 0.06
N ASP A 35 -6.50 11.32 0.34
CA ASP A 35 -7.30 11.22 1.57
C ASP A 35 -6.53 10.68 2.79
N GLY A 36 -5.19 10.53 2.72
CA GLY A 36 -4.38 10.20 3.89
C GLY A 36 -4.21 8.71 4.22
N TYR A 37 -4.56 7.82 3.29
CA TYR A 37 -4.25 6.39 3.39
C TYR A 37 -3.17 5.96 2.38
N LEU A 38 -2.46 4.88 2.70
CA LEU A 38 -1.52 4.23 1.80
C LEU A 38 -2.25 3.22 0.92
N VAL A 39 -1.80 3.08 -0.32
CA VAL A 39 -2.12 1.97 -1.22
C VAL A 39 -0.84 1.19 -1.48
N TYR A 40 -0.87 -0.13 -1.37
CA TYR A 40 0.30 -0.98 -1.59
C TYR A 40 -0.13 -2.34 -2.14
N ASN A 41 0.77 -3.03 -2.83
CA ASN A 41 0.52 -4.39 -3.28
C ASN A 41 0.99 -5.40 -2.22
N MET A 42 0.20 -6.45 -2.02
CA MET A 42 0.60 -7.66 -1.32
C MET A 42 -0.20 -8.85 -1.88
N GLU A 43 0.47 -9.96 -2.18
CA GLU A 43 -0.18 -11.23 -2.56
C GLU A 43 -1.17 -11.11 -3.74
N GLY A 44 -0.82 -10.31 -4.76
CA GLY A 44 -1.64 -10.16 -5.96
C GLY A 44 -2.78 -9.15 -5.83
N LYS A 45 -2.91 -8.49 -4.67
CA LYS A 45 -4.00 -7.56 -4.37
C LYS A 45 -3.48 -6.19 -3.98
N LEU A 46 -4.31 -5.17 -4.19
CA LEU A 46 -4.09 -3.84 -3.64
C LEU A 46 -4.73 -3.73 -2.26
N HIS A 47 -3.90 -3.39 -1.28
CA HIS A 47 -4.28 -3.16 0.09
C HIS A 47 -4.27 -1.66 0.42
N THR A 48 -5.09 -1.28 1.39
CA THR A 48 -5.08 0.08 1.95
C THR A 48 -4.70 0.07 3.43
N TYR A 49 -4.07 1.16 3.88
CA TYR A 49 -3.80 1.41 5.29
C TYR A 49 -4.01 2.89 5.63
N HIS A 50 -4.97 3.18 6.50
CA HIS A 50 -5.25 4.56 6.93
C HIS A 50 -4.31 4.97 8.07
N MET A 51 -3.51 6.00 7.83
CA MET A 51 -2.41 6.41 8.73
C MET A 51 -2.85 6.80 10.14
N ASP A 52 -3.98 7.50 10.24
CA ASP A 52 -4.47 8.03 11.53
C ASP A 52 -5.24 7.02 12.37
N THR A 53 -5.96 6.10 11.71
CA THR A 53 -6.86 5.14 12.38
C THR A 53 -6.26 3.74 12.50
N GLY A 54 -5.21 3.44 11.73
CA GLY A 54 -4.62 2.10 11.65
C GLY A 54 -5.51 1.09 10.93
N VAL A 55 -6.59 1.52 10.28
CA VAL A 55 -7.53 0.63 9.60
C VAL A 55 -6.93 0.12 8.30
N HIS A 56 -6.98 -1.21 8.12
CA HIS A 56 -6.59 -1.89 6.90
C HIS A 56 -7.81 -2.16 5.99
N GLY A 57 -7.58 -2.18 4.69
CA GLY A 57 -8.58 -2.55 3.69
C GLY A 57 -7.97 -3.24 2.47
N VAL A 58 -8.84 -3.55 1.51
CA VAL A 58 -8.50 -4.12 0.21
C VAL A 58 -9.28 -3.33 -0.84
N ILE A 59 -8.62 -2.92 -1.91
CA ILE A 59 -9.28 -2.34 -3.08
C ILE A 59 -9.80 -3.52 -3.92
N ASP A 60 -11.10 -3.54 -4.18
CA ASP A 60 -11.68 -4.52 -5.11
C ASP A 60 -11.24 -4.19 -6.54
N THR A 61 -10.34 -5.03 -7.06
CA THR A 61 -9.81 -4.95 -8.42
C THR A 61 -10.55 -5.90 -9.39
N GLY A 62 -11.67 -6.48 -8.96
CA GLY A 62 -12.45 -7.43 -9.76
C GLY A 62 -11.64 -8.67 -10.12
N SER A 63 -11.55 -8.98 -11.42
CA SER A 63 -10.79 -10.14 -11.92
C SER A 63 -9.27 -9.96 -11.91
N ALA A 64 -8.76 -8.78 -11.56
CA ALA A 64 -7.33 -8.53 -11.47
C ALA A 64 -6.82 -8.92 -10.07
N ASP A 65 -6.65 -10.22 -9.83
CA ASP A 65 -6.22 -10.81 -8.56
C ASP A 65 -4.74 -11.26 -8.54
N HIS A 66 -4.01 -10.96 -9.62
CA HIS A 66 -2.57 -11.16 -9.78
C HIS A 66 -1.87 -9.82 -10.05
N CYS A 67 -2.28 -8.76 -9.35
CA CYS A 67 -1.62 -7.45 -9.45
C CYS A 67 -0.15 -7.60 -9.06
N ASN A 68 0.74 -6.94 -9.80
CA ASN A 68 2.17 -6.87 -9.45
C ASN A 68 2.50 -5.51 -8.80
N ASN A 69 3.79 -5.24 -8.59
CA ASN A 69 4.27 -4.00 -7.98
C ASN A 69 3.82 -2.71 -8.71
N ASP A 70 3.37 -2.76 -9.97
CA ASP A 70 3.04 -1.56 -10.75
C ASP A 70 1.58 -1.13 -10.59
N HIS A 71 1.39 0.02 -9.95
CA HIS A 71 0.13 0.75 -9.91
C HIS A 71 0.35 2.27 -9.81
N VAL A 72 -0.61 3.04 -10.31
CA VAL A 72 -0.60 4.51 -10.25
C VAL A 72 -1.96 5.03 -9.85
N LEU A 73 -1.99 5.90 -8.85
CA LEU A 73 -3.18 6.65 -8.45
C LEU A 73 -3.38 7.85 -9.38
N SER A 74 -4.62 8.11 -9.78
CA SER A 74 -4.96 9.36 -10.46
C SER A 74 -4.70 10.56 -9.54
N PRO A 75 -4.41 11.76 -10.07
CA PRO A 75 -4.09 12.93 -9.23
C PRO A 75 -5.17 13.29 -8.19
N ASN A 76 -6.43 12.98 -8.48
CA ASN A 76 -7.57 13.19 -7.59
C ASN A 76 -7.94 11.94 -6.75
N GLY A 77 -7.12 10.89 -6.78
CA GLY A 77 -7.33 9.65 -6.01
C GLY A 77 -8.47 8.74 -6.48
N ARG A 78 -9.33 9.18 -7.41
CA ARG A 78 -10.56 8.46 -7.77
C ARG A 78 -10.34 7.17 -8.56
N PHE A 79 -9.19 7.03 -9.22
CA PHE A 79 -8.88 5.88 -10.04
C PHE A 79 -7.49 5.34 -9.72
N VAL A 80 -7.32 4.04 -9.89
CA VAL A 80 -6.02 3.38 -9.86
C VAL A 80 -5.84 2.63 -11.17
N ALA A 81 -4.74 2.91 -11.86
CA ALA A 81 -4.27 2.09 -12.97
C ALA A 81 -3.45 0.95 -12.39
N ILE A 82 -3.72 -0.28 -12.83
CA ILE A 82 -3.07 -1.50 -12.36
C ILE A 82 -2.57 -2.33 -13.54
N SER A 83 -1.57 -3.17 -13.30
CA SER A 83 -1.21 -4.26 -14.20
C SER A 83 -1.28 -5.60 -13.47
N HIS A 84 -1.78 -6.63 -14.15
CA HIS A 84 -1.90 -7.99 -13.61
C HIS A 84 -1.65 -9.03 -14.71
N SER A 85 -1.26 -10.25 -14.32
CA SER A 85 -1.10 -11.40 -15.22
C SER A 85 -2.29 -12.34 -15.23
#